data_AF-A0A0C9UW81-F1
#
_entry.id   AF-A0A0C9UW81-F1
#
_cell.length_a   1.000
_cell.length_b   1.000
_cell.length_c   1.000
_cell.angle_alpha   90.00
_cell.angle_beta   90.00
_cell.angle_gamma   90.00
#
_symmetry.space_group_name_H-M   'P 1'
#
loop_
_entity.id
_entity.type
_entity.pdbx_description
1 polymer ?
#
loop_
_entity_poly.entity_id
_entity_poly.type
_entity_poly.pdbx_seq_one_letter_code
_entity_poly.pdbx_strand_id
1 'polypeptide(L)'
;MSSYYIFYTWILAGVFFAYYLLKHWHKLSLPPGSKSLPFIRNAFDLPSSHECLKYIDWGNKYGNVMHVTAPGKHIIILNSIKACVDLLEQQSAIYSDRPSLPMLHKPTL
;
A
#
# COMPACT_ATOMS: atom_id res chain seq x y z
N MET A 1 -39.66 -35.43 6.22
CA MET A 1 -39.59 -33.97 6.38
C MET A 1 -38.27 -33.45 6.99
N SER A 2 -37.41 -34.28 7.59
CA SER A 2 -36.15 -33.77 8.19
C SER A 2 -34.99 -33.62 7.17
N SER A 3 -34.95 -34.49 6.14
CA SER A 3 -33.80 -34.57 5.21
C SER A 3 -33.58 -33.31 4.36
N TYR A 4 -34.65 -32.61 3.97
CA TYR A 4 -34.51 -31.41 3.11
C TYR A 4 -33.84 -30.25 3.83
N TYR A 5 -33.99 -30.11 5.16
CA TYR A 5 -33.32 -29.06 5.93
C TYR A 5 -31.80 -29.20 5.90
N ILE A 6 -31.29 -30.44 5.89
CA ILE A 6 -29.86 -30.72 5.82
C ILE A 6 -29.31 -30.27 4.47
N PHE A 7 -30.02 -30.52 3.37
CA PHE A 7 -29.62 -30.02 2.06
C PHE A 7 -29.61 -28.49 1.99
N TYR A 8 -30.61 -27.81 2.57
CA TYR A 8 -30.64 -26.34 2.61
C TYR A 8 -29.52 -25.73 3.45
N THR A 9 -29.13 -26.34 4.57
CA THR A 9 -28.03 -25.83 5.39
C THR A 9 -26.68 -25.96 4.69
N TRP A 10 -26.43 -27.06 3.98
CA TRP A 10 -25.22 -27.22 3.16
C TRP A 10 -25.16 -26.22 2.00
N ILE A 11 -26.29 -25.96 1.34
CA ILE A 11 -26.38 -24.94 0.28
C ILE A 11 -26.07 -23.55 0.84
N LEU A 12 -26.69 -23.16 1.97
CA LEU A 12 -26.43 -21.88 2.62
C LEU A 12 -24.98 -21.73 3.08
N ALA A 13 -24.40 -22.78 3.67
CA ALA A 13 -23.01 -22.78 4.09
C ALA A 13 -22.05 -22.66 2.90
N GLY A 14 -22.33 -23.35 1.80
CA GLY A 14 -21.55 -23.25 0.56
C GLY A 14 -21.59 -21.86 -0.06
N VAL A 15 -22.78 -21.24 -0.10
CA VAL A 15 -22.93 -19.85 -0.59
C VAL A 15 -22.21 -18.86 0.32
N PHE A 16 -22.33 -19.01 1.64
CA PHE A 16 -21.62 -18.15 2.61
C PHE A 16 -20.10 -18.29 2.49
N PHE A 17 -19.60 -19.52 2.35
CA PHE A 17 -18.18 -19.79 2.16
C PHE A 17 -17.66 -19.24 0.83
N ALA A 18 -18.41 -19.41 -0.26
CA ALA A 18 -18.08 -18.84 -1.56
C ALA A 18 -18.07 -17.30 -1.52
N TYR A 19 -19.06 -16.67 -0.87
CA TYR A 19 -19.07 -15.22 -0.66
C TYR A 19 -17.86 -14.76 0.15
N TYR A 20 -17.49 -15.49 1.20
CA TYR A 20 -16.33 -15.18 2.03
C TYR A 20 -15.02 -15.30 1.24
N LEU A 21 -14.87 -16.35 0.43
CA LEU A 21 -13.71 -16.53 -0.45
C LEU A 21 -13.64 -15.44 -1.51
N LEU A 22 -14.73 -15.18 -2.25
CA LEU A 22 -14.77 -14.15 -3.28
C LEU A 22 -14.43 -12.76 -2.72
N LYS A 23 -14.95 -12.43 -1.54
CA LYS A 23 -14.64 -11.17 -0.85
C LYS A 23 -13.16 -11.08 -0.45
N HIS A 24 -12.55 -12.19 -0.08
CA HIS A 24 -11.14 -12.22 0.33
C HIS A 24 -10.16 -12.27 -0.85
N TRP A 25 -10.63 -12.66 -2.04
CA TRP A 25 -9.85 -12.74 -3.29
C TRP A 25 -9.68 -11.37 -3.97
N HIS A 26 -10.50 -10.38 -3.63
CA HIS A 26 -10.36 -9.01 -4.15
C HIS A 26 -9.27 -8.17 -3.47
N LYS A 27 -8.43 -8.77 -2.61
CA LYS A 27 -7.19 -8.10 -2.17
C LYS A 27 -6.16 -8.25 -3.28
N LEU A 28 -6.21 -7.32 -4.26
CA LEU A 28 -5.11 -7.09 -5.19
C LEU A 28 -3.80 -7.15 -4.40
N SER A 29 -2.88 -8.01 -4.86
CA SER A 29 -1.52 -8.02 -4.31
C SER A 29 -0.97 -6.61 -4.47
N LEU A 30 -0.90 -5.87 -3.36
CA LEU A 30 -0.04 -4.71 -3.33
C LEU A 30 1.35 -5.18 -3.75
N PRO A 31 2.09 -4.39 -4.54
CA PRO A 31 3.46 -4.74 -4.90
C PRO A 31 4.21 -5.13 -3.62
N PRO A 32 5.08 -6.15 -3.67
CA PRO A 32 5.77 -6.68 -2.51
C PRO A 32 6.61 -5.58 -1.86
N GLY A 33 6.03 -4.88 -0.89
CA GLY A 33 6.70 -3.92 -0.03
C GLY A 33 7.13 -4.58 1.26
N SER A 34 8.22 -4.07 1.87
CA SER A 34 8.66 -4.39 3.23
C SER A 34 7.44 -4.68 4.11
N LYS A 35 7.30 -5.91 4.61
CA LYS A 35 6.21 -6.32 5.51
C LYS A 35 6.05 -5.25 6.58
N SER A 36 5.02 -4.41 6.47
CA SER A 36 4.67 -3.46 7.52
C SER A 36 4.29 -4.28 8.74
N LEU A 37 5.22 -4.43 9.66
CA LEU A 37 4.95 -4.98 10.99
C LEU A 37 3.80 -4.14 11.57
N PRO A 38 2.71 -4.77 12.05
CA PRO A 38 1.49 -4.07 12.43
C PRO A 38 1.66 -3.07 13.59
N PHE A 39 2.81 -3.08 14.28
CA PHE A 39 3.08 -2.22 15.43
C PHE A 39 4.38 -1.40 15.36
N ILE A 40 5.34 -1.74 14.52
CA ILE A 40 6.57 -0.93 14.33
C ILE A 40 6.36 0.03 13.16
N ARG A 41 5.86 1.19 13.53
CA ARG A 41 5.67 2.36 12.69
C ARG A 41 7.05 2.85 12.21
N ASN A 42 7.35 2.66 10.92
CA ASN A 42 8.62 3.02 10.24
C ASN A 42 8.94 4.54 10.21
N ALA A 43 8.23 5.34 11.00
CA ALA A 43 8.36 6.79 11.10
C ALA A 43 9.71 7.24 11.69
N PHE A 44 10.33 6.41 12.52
CA PHE A 44 11.61 6.73 13.18
C PHE A 44 12.83 6.49 12.28
N ASP A 45 12.67 5.77 11.17
CA ASP A 45 13.75 5.40 10.28
C ASP A 45 13.81 6.27 9.01
N LEU A 46 12.97 7.29 8.91
CA LEU A 46 13.06 8.28 7.85
C LEU A 46 14.39 9.06 8.03
N PRO A 47 15.34 8.91 7.12
CA PRO A 47 16.63 9.59 7.24
C PRO A 47 16.39 11.10 7.17
N SER A 48 16.83 11.87 8.16
CA SER A 48 16.84 13.34 8.06
C SER A 48 18.03 13.87 7.24
N SER A 49 18.97 12.99 6.88
CA SER A 49 20.15 13.32 6.09
C SER A 49 20.49 12.17 5.13
N HIS A 50 20.89 12.49 3.90
CA HIS A 50 21.28 11.51 2.87
C HIS A 50 20.15 10.52 2.48
N GLU A 51 18.93 11.03 2.31
CA GLU A 51 17.75 10.20 2.04
C GLU A 51 17.90 9.30 0.81
N CYS A 52 18.49 9.84 -0.27
CA CYS A 52 18.70 9.12 -1.52
C CYS A 52 19.51 7.83 -1.33
N LEU A 53 20.61 7.88 -0.56
CA LEU A 53 21.45 6.70 -0.32
C LEU A 53 20.68 5.62 0.44
N LYS A 54 19.92 6.01 1.47
CA LYS A 54 19.12 5.06 2.24
C LYS A 54 17.98 4.45 1.42
N TYR A 55 17.37 5.21 0.52
CA TYR A 55 16.35 4.69 -0.40
C TYR A 55 16.93 3.70 -1.41
N ILE A 56 18.15 3.91 -1.88
CA ILE A 56 18.87 2.95 -2.73
C ILE A 56 19.13 1.65 -1.96
N ASP A 57 19.64 1.75 -0.73
CA ASP A 57 19.89 0.58 0.14
C ASP A 57 18.60 -0.20 0.42
N TRP A 58 17.51 0.51 0.67
CA TRP A 58 16.19 -0.10 0.85
C TRP A 58 15.67 -0.74 -0.43
N GLY A 59 15.90 -0.13 -1.59
CA GLY A 59 15.56 -0.73 -2.87
C GLY A 59 16.31 -2.05 -3.12
N ASN A 60 17.58 -2.12 -2.73
CA ASN A 60 18.37 -3.36 -2.78
C ASN A 60 17.86 -4.42 -1.81
N LYS A 61 17.38 -4.02 -0.62
CA LYS A 61 16.94 -4.93 0.44
C LYS A 61 15.50 -5.41 0.31
N TYR A 62 14.60 -4.54 -0.16
CA TYR A 62 13.15 -4.77 -0.17
C TYR A 62 12.54 -4.81 -1.58
N GLY A 63 13.29 -4.38 -2.59
CA GLY A 63 12.88 -4.42 -4.00
C GLY A 63 12.62 -3.05 -4.60
N ASN A 64 12.40 -3.04 -5.92
CA ASN A 64 12.35 -1.83 -6.75
C ASN A 64 11.15 -0.92 -6.50
N VAL A 65 10.08 -1.41 -5.87
CA VAL A 65 8.89 -0.64 -5.51
C VAL A 65 8.54 -1.00 -4.08
N MET A 66 8.60 -0.01 -3.18
CA MET A 66 8.37 -0.23 -1.75
C MET A 66 7.38 0.78 -1.20
N HIS A 67 6.65 0.36 -0.17
CA HIS A 67 5.68 1.18 0.53
C HIS A 67 6.14 1.41 1.98
N VAL A 68 6.17 2.69 2.39
CA VAL A 68 6.58 3.15 3.71
C VAL A 68 5.45 3.96 4.31
N THR A 69 5.08 3.65 5.56
CA THR A 69 4.09 4.44 6.30
C THR A 69 4.80 5.36 7.28
N ALA A 70 4.57 6.66 7.13
CA ALA A 70 4.93 7.71 8.08
C ALA A 70 3.69 8.10 8.92
N PRO A 71 3.84 8.84 10.04
CA PRO A 71 2.70 9.26 10.85
C PRO A 71 1.73 10.09 9.99
N GLY A 72 0.56 9.54 9.71
CA GLY A 72 -0.48 10.19 8.91
C GLY A 72 -0.25 10.21 7.40
N LYS A 73 0.79 9.55 6.87
CA LYS A 73 1.07 9.53 5.41
C LYS A 73 1.56 8.17 4.92
N HIS A 74 1.10 7.79 3.74
CA HIS A 74 1.60 6.63 2.99
C HIS A 74 2.52 7.11 1.88
N ILE A 75 3.73 6.57 1.81
CA ILE A 75 4.77 6.97 0.87
C ILE A 75 5.16 5.74 0.04
N ILE A 76 5.14 5.87 -1.27
CA ILE A 76 5.61 4.83 -2.20
C ILE A 76 6.94 5.30 -2.77
N ILE A 77 7.97 4.47 -2.65
CA ILE A 77 9.32 4.76 -3.15
C ILE A 77 9.57 3.87 -4.37
N LEU A 78 9.96 4.49 -5.48
CA LEU A 78 10.26 3.84 -6.75
C LEU A 78 11.77 3.91 -7.01
N ASN A 79 12.43 2.74 -7.04
CA ASN A 79 13.87 2.63 -7.27
C ASN A 79 14.22 2.11 -8.68
N SER A 80 13.21 1.90 -9.55
CA SER A 80 13.40 1.46 -10.94
C SER A 80 12.86 2.49 -11.92
N ILE A 81 13.66 2.79 -12.96
CA ILE A 81 13.30 3.71 -14.04
C ILE A 81 11.99 3.29 -14.70
N LYS A 82 11.80 1.98 -14.92
CA LYS A 82 10.59 1.45 -15.54
C LYS A 82 9.34 1.78 -14.70
N ALA A 83 9.42 1.58 -13.39
CA ALA A 83 8.32 1.89 -12.49
C ALA A 83 8.03 3.40 -12.43
N CYS A 84 9.06 4.24 -12.49
CA CYS A 84 8.89 5.70 -12.56
C CYS A 84 8.16 6.12 -13.84
N VAL A 85 8.54 5.57 -15.00
CA VAL A 85 7.90 5.87 -16.29
C VAL A 85 6.44 5.39 -16.29
N ASP A 86 6.19 4.14 -15.88
CA ASP A 86 4.85 3.55 -15.91
C ASP A 86 3.85 4.26 -14.96
N LEU A 87 4.33 4.83 -13.84
CA LEU A 87 3.49 5.52 -12.87
C LEU A 87 3.46 7.03 -13.06
N LEU A 88 4.61 7.69 -13.14
CA LEU A 88 4.69 9.16 -13.16
C LEU A 88 4.47 9.75 -14.55
N GLU A 89 4.86 9.03 -15.61
CA GLU A 89 4.74 9.52 -16.99
C GLU A 89 3.43 9.05 -17.63
N GLN A 90 3.24 7.72 -17.75
CA GLN A 90 2.05 7.15 -18.39
C GLN A 90 0.75 7.46 -17.64
N GLN A 91 0.79 7.53 -16.31
CA GLN A 91 -0.36 7.82 -15.45
C GLN A 91 -0.27 9.21 -14.79
N SER A 92 0.45 10.15 -15.42
CA SER A 92 0.63 11.52 -14.93
C SER A 92 -0.67 12.22 -14.55
N ALA A 93 -1.78 11.98 -15.27
CA ALA A 93 -3.09 12.56 -14.94
C ALA A 93 -3.63 12.12 -13.56
N ILE A 94 -3.22 10.95 -13.06
CA ILE A 94 -3.67 10.39 -11.77
C ILE A 94 -2.69 10.76 -10.65
N TYR A 95 -1.38 10.81 -10.94
CA TYR A 95 -0.33 10.98 -9.93
C TYR A 95 0.31 12.38 -9.89
N SER A 96 -0.20 13.35 -10.65
CA SER A 96 0.30 14.73 -10.67
C SER A 96 -0.20 15.60 -9.52
N ASP A 97 -1.01 15.06 -8.61
CA ASP A 97 -1.51 15.81 -7.46
C ASP A 97 -0.37 16.24 -6.52
N ARG A 98 -0.40 17.49 -6.08
CA ARG A 98 0.63 18.05 -5.19
C ARG A 98 0.04 18.19 -3.79
N PRO A 99 0.53 17.43 -2.79
CA PRO A 99 0.04 17.59 -1.43
C PRO A 99 0.34 19.01 -0.95
N SER A 100 -0.71 19.73 -0.54
CA SER A 100 -0.56 21.04 0.09
C SER A 100 0.14 20.85 1.44
N LEU A 101 1.41 21.26 1.49
CA LEU A 101 2.08 21.41 2.77
C LEU A 101 1.50 22.68 3.41
N PRO A 102 0.90 22.60 4.62
CA PRO A 102 0.50 23.80 5.34
C PRO A 102 1.75 24.66 5.46
N MET A 103 1.71 25.82 4.80
CA MET A 103 2.87 26.68 4.62
C MET A 103 3.52 26.92 5.97
N LEU A 104 4.82 26.59 6.09
CA LEU A 104 5.65 27.03 7.20
C LEU A 104 5.40 28.54 7.30
N HIS A 105 4.79 28.96 8.40
CA HIS A 105 4.28 30.30 8.68
C HIS A 105 5.16 31.38 8.01
N LYS A 106 4.63 32.08 6.99
CA LYS A 106 5.24 33.36 6.58
C LYS A 106 5.03 34.28 7.76
N PRO A 107 6.09 34.82 8.40
CA PRO A 107 5.89 35.93 9.31
C PRO A 107 5.35 37.08 8.47
N THR A 108 4.12 37.48 8.76
CA THR A 108 3.57 38.76 8.33
C THR A 108 4.42 39.84 9.01
N LEU A 109 5.33 40.45 8.25
CA LEU A 109 5.89 41.76 8.60
C LEU A 109 4.90 42.85 8.21
#